data_AF-B4WN09-F1
#
_entry.id   AF-B4WN09-F1
#
_cell.length_a   1.000
_cell.length_b   1.000
_cell.length_c   1.000
_cell.angle_alpha   90.00
_cell.angle_beta   90.00
_cell.angle_gamma   90.00
#
_symmetry.space_group_name_H-M   'P 1'
#
loop_
_entity.id
_entity.type
_entity.pdbx_description
1 polymer ?
#
loop_
_entity_poly.entity_id
_entity_poly.type
_entity_poly.pdbx_seq_one_letter_code
_entity_poly.pdbx_strand_id
1 'polypeptide(L)'
;MTAMSNPTPKLSQIRRNLGYQIGMLGFPRLRNLLRVAHYTVGIHPKYLLRLLWMITSSFVSWPLRLAEKLFYGRKIAQTQIKHSPIFMIGHWRSGTTYLHNLMTQAPRFGYFSMYQAIAPDCSLIGHQWLRQLQ
;
A
#
# COMPACT_ATOMS: atom_id res chain seq x y z
N MET A 1 -12.96 -34.43 14.23
CA MET A 1 -13.35 -33.55 13.12
C MET A 1 -12.11 -33.07 12.40
N THR A 2 -12.04 -33.46 11.15
CA THR A 2 -10.92 -33.57 10.21
C THR A 2 -10.14 -32.28 10.01
N ALA A 3 -8.82 -32.32 10.21
CA ALA A 3 -7.90 -31.30 9.77
C ALA A 3 -8.02 -31.15 8.25
N MET A 4 -8.55 -30.01 7.78
CA MET A 4 -8.53 -29.65 6.37
C MET A 4 -7.08 -29.38 5.96
N SER A 5 -6.40 -30.40 5.42
CA SER A 5 -5.10 -30.27 4.77
C SER A 5 -5.26 -29.39 3.53
N ASN A 6 -5.04 -28.09 3.68
CA ASN A 6 -5.06 -27.15 2.58
C ASN A 6 -3.91 -27.53 1.61
N PRO A 7 -4.18 -27.89 0.34
CA PRO A 7 -3.13 -28.33 -0.56
C PRO A 7 -2.14 -27.19 -0.80
N THR A 8 -0.86 -27.42 -0.50
CA THR A 8 0.23 -26.49 -0.77
C THR A 8 0.19 -26.05 -2.23
N PRO A 9 0.09 -24.75 -2.53
CA PRO A 9 -0.07 -24.27 -3.89
C PRO A 9 1.17 -24.60 -4.73
N LYS A 10 0.97 -25.30 -5.87
CA LYS A 10 2.05 -25.62 -6.81
C LYS A 10 2.71 -24.33 -7.31
N LEU A 11 4.04 -24.29 -7.37
CA LEU A 11 4.85 -23.11 -7.78
C LEU A 11 4.42 -22.52 -9.15
N SER A 12 3.89 -23.36 -10.06
CA SER A 12 3.36 -22.93 -11.37
C SER A 12 2.04 -22.15 -11.30
N GLN A 13 1.30 -22.30 -10.20
CA GLN A 13 0.02 -21.61 -9.94
C GLN A 13 0.28 -20.25 -9.28
N ILE A 14 1.30 -20.18 -8.39
CA ILE A 14 1.83 -18.91 -7.86
C ILE A 14 2.33 -18.02 -9.00
N ARG A 15 3.11 -18.58 -9.96
CA ARG A 15 3.59 -17.84 -11.13
C ARG A 15 2.49 -17.22 -11.99
N ARG A 16 1.34 -17.89 -12.16
CA ARG A 16 0.21 -17.39 -12.95
C ARG A 16 -0.56 -16.27 -12.25
N ASN A 17 -0.70 -16.34 -10.92
CA ASN A 17 -1.43 -15.33 -10.15
C ASN A 17 -0.64 -14.03 -9.93
N LEU A 18 0.70 -14.07 -9.96
CA LEU A 18 1.52 -12.84 -9.89
C LEU A 18 1.21 -11.87 -11.03
N GLY A 19 0.95 -12.38 -12.25
CA GLY A 19 0.61 -11.57 -13.41
C GLY A 19 -0.63 -10.69 -13.22
N TYR A 20 -1.60 -11.15 -12.43
CA TYR A 20 -2.82 -10.39 -12.09
C TYR A 20 -2.57 -9.32 -11.01
N GLN A 21 -1.70 -9.62 -10.04
CA GLN A 21 -1.39 -8.70 -8.95
C GLN A 21 -0.46 -7.55 -9.36
N ILE A 22 0.36 -7.76 -10.40
CA ILE A 22 1.24 -6.72 -10.98
C ILE A 22 0.42 -5.51 -11.48
N GLY A 23 -0.84 -5.70 -11.89
CA GLY A 23 -1.74 -4.61 -12.30
C GLY A 23 -2.46 -3.88 -11.15
N MET A 24 -2.43 -4.43 -9.93
CA MET A 24 -3.06 -3.85 -8.73
C MET A 24 -2.07 -3.22 -7.74
N LEU A 25 -0.77 -3.39 -7.97
CA LEU A 25 0.27 -2.72 -7.20
C LEU A 25 0.30 -1.24 -7.60
N GLY A 26 -0.50 -0.43 -6.90
CA GLY A 26 -0.38 1.01 -6.92
C GLY A 26 1.08 1.41 -6.74
N PHE A 27 1.59 2.18 -7.70
CA PHE A 27 2.90 2.83 -7.68
C PHE A 27 4.02 1.92 -7.14
N PRO A 28 4.49 0.89 -7.84
CA PRO A 28 5.54 0.03 -7.32
C PRO A 28 6.82 0.85 -7.10
N ARG A 29 7.56 0.56 -6.02
CA ARG A 29 8.87 1.19 -5.79
C ARG A 29 9.82 0.74 -6.90
N LEU A 30 10.64 1.64 -7.43
CA LEU A 30 11.59 1.34 -8.50
C LEU A 30 12.45 0.10 -8.20
N ARG A 31 12.87 -0.07 -6.94
CA ARG A 31 13.63 -1.24 -6.49
C ARG A 31 12.85 -2.56 -6.60
N ASN A 32 11.55 -2.54 -6.36
CA ASN A 32 10.69 -3.72 -6.55
C ASN A 32 10.50 -4.00 -8.05
N LEU A 33 10.49 -2.96 -8.89
CA LEU A 33 10.41 -3.11 -10.34
C LEU A 33 11.66 -3.79 -10.89
N LEU A 34 12.86 -3.40 -10.43
CA LEU A 34 14.12 -4.08 -10.77
C LEU A 34 14.15 -5.53 -10.28
N ARG A 35 13.64 -5.80 -9.07
CA ARG A 35 13.55 -7.17 -8.53
C ARG A 35 12.61 -8.04 -9.35
N VAL A 36 11.49 -7.48 -9.81
CA VAL A 36 10.52 -8.20 -10.63
C VAL A 36 10.99 -8.29 -12.08
N ALA A 37 11.75 -7.32 -12.59
CA ALA A 37 12.29 -7.30 -13.95
C ALA A 37 13.11 -8.56 -14.27
N HIS A 38 13.84 -9.09 -13.29
CA HIS A 38 14.55 -10.37 -13.43
C HIS A 38 13.63 -11.58 -13.64
N TYR A 39 12.38 -11.53 -13.14
CA TYR A 39 11.34 -12.55 -13.38
C TYR A 39 10.53 -12.30 -14.67
N THR A 40 10.63 -11.09 -15.22
CA THR A 40 9.89 -10.58 -16.39
C THR A 40 10.55 -10.94 -17.73
N VAL A 41 11.78 -11.47 -17.73
CA VAL A 41 12.57 -11.77 -18.95
C VAL A 41 11.90 -12.80 -19.90
N GLY A 42 10.87 -13.52 -19.44
CA GLY A 42 10.11 -14.50 -20.25
C GLY A 42 8.70 -14.08 -20.67
N ILE A 43 8.40 -12.77 -20.72
CA ILE A 43 7.03 -12.30 -20.96
C ILE A 43 6.69 -12.25 -22.47
N HIS A 44 5.58 -12.89 -22.85
CA HIS A 44 5.01 -12.80 -24.20
C HIS A 44 4.73 -11.34 -24.60
N PRO A 45 4.95 -10.95 -25.88
CA PRO A 45 4.84 -9.57 -26.36
C PRO A 45 3.48 -8.91 -26.08
N LYS A 46 2.42 -9.73 -25.89
CA LYS A 46 1.07 -9.29 -25.52
C LYS A 46 1.00 -8.54 -24.17
N TYR A 47 1.96 -8.69 -23.27
CA TYR A 47 1.98 -8.01 -21.97
C TYR A 47 3.00 -6.87 -21.89
N LEU A 48 3.71 -6.57 -22.99
CA LEU A 48 4.69 -5.47 -23.04
C LEU A 48 4.06 -4.11 -22.76
N LEU A 49 2.87 -3.86 -23.31
CA LEU A 49 2.14 -2.61 -23.07
C LEU A 49 1.79 -2.41 -21.58
N ARG A 50 1.51 -3.50 -20.85
CA ARG A 50 1.23 -3.44 -19.41
C ARG A 50 2.49 -3.14 -18.60
N LEU A 51 3.64 -3.71 -18.99
CA LEU A 51 4.92 -3.40 -18.37
C LEU A 51 5.31 -1.94 -18.58
N LEU A 52 5.10 -1.42 -19.80
CA LEU A 52 5.38 -0.03 -20.11
C LEU A 52 4.52 0.90 -19.26
N TRP A 53 3.22 0.61 -19.10
CA TRP A 53 2.35 1.35 -18.17
C TRP A 53 2.82 1.31 -16.71
N MET A 54 3.35 0.16 -16.26
CA MET A 54 3.87 0.03 -14.91
C MET A 54 5.18 0.82 -14.70
N ILE A 55 6.05 0.85 -15.72
CA ILE A 55 7.30 1.61 -15.68
C ILE A 55 7.02 3.12 -15.72
N THR A 56 6.14 3.58 -16.61
CA THR A 56 5.80 5.01 -16.71
C THR A 56 5.15 5.52 -15.43
N SER A 57 4.18 4.78 -14.87
CA SER A 57 3.58 5.14 -13.58
C SER A 57 4.59 5.18 -12.43
N SER A 58 5.55 4.24 -12.40
CA SER A 58 6.64 4.25 -11.42
C SER A 58 7.57 5.46 -11.57
N PHE A 59 7.84 5.87 -12.80
CA PHE A 59 8.68 7.03 -13.09
C PHE A 59 8.00 8.32 -12.66
N VAL A 60 6.68 8.44 -12.88
CA VAL A 60 5.89 9.60 -12.43
C VAL A 60 5.80 9.67 -10.91
N SER A 61 5.68 8.54 -10.21
CA SER A 61 5.59 8.54 -8.75
C SER A 61 6.93 8.73 -8.05
N TRP A 62 8.05 8.49 -8.72
CA TRP A 62 9.39 8.65 -8.12
C TRP A 62 9.66 10.08 -7.62
N PRO A 63 9.52 11.15 -8.41
CA PRO A 63 9.78 12.51 -7.92
C PRO A 63 8.84 12.90 -6.77
N LEU A 64 7.58 12.46 -6.83
CA LEU A 64 6.59 12.75 -5.78
C LEU A 64 6.99 12.14 -4.44
N ARG A 65 7.46 10.89 -4.46
CA ARG A 65 7.99 10.20 -3.28
C ARG A 65 9.26 10.83 -2.75
N LEU A 66 10.15 11.25 -3.65
CA LEU A 66 11.41 11.87 -3.27
C LEU A 66 11.15 13.21 -2.59
N ALA A 67 10.23 14.01 -3.15
CA ALA A 67 9.78 15.26 -2.53
C ALA A 67 9.20 15.01 -1.14
N GLU A 68 8.31 14.02 -0.97
CA GLU A 68 7.73 13.72 0.35
C GLU A 68 8.80 13.35 1.37
N LYS A 69 9.74 12.49 0.98
CA LYS A 69 10.85 12.08 1.85
C LYS A 69 11.78 13.26 2.19
N LEU A 70 12.05 14.17 1.26
CA LEU A 70 12.91 15.33 1.49
C LEU A 70 12.24 16.35 2.43
N PHE A 71 10.99 16.71 2.17
CA PHE A 71 10.28 17.72 2.96
C PHE A 71 9.79 17.21 4.31
N TYR A 72 9.23 16.00 4.35
CA TYR A 72 8.59 15.44 5.54
C TYR A 72 9.42 14.35 6.22
N GLY A 73 10.41 13.74 5.56
CA GLY A 73 11.20 12.66 6.16
C GLY A 73 11.90 13.08 7.47
N ARG A 74 12.43 14.30 7.53
CA ARG A 74 13.01 14.85 8.78
C ARG A 74 11.94 15.07 9.85
N LYS A 75 10.79 15.63 9.49
CA LYS A 75 9.67 15.86 10.43
C LYS A 75 9.13 14.56 10.98
N ILE A 76 8.92 13.55 10.12
CA ILE A 76 8.45 12.22 10.53
C ILE A 76 9.44 11.58 11.50
N ALA A 77 10.74 11.59 11.16
CA ALA A 77 11.79 11.01 12.01
C ALA A 77 11.91 11.70 13.37
N GLN A 78 11.63 13.01 13.43
CA GLN A 78 11.63 13.80 14.67
C GLN A 78 10.29 13.76 15.43
N THR A 79 9.22 13.20 14.84
CA THR A 79 7.91 13.16 15.46
C THR A 79 7.90 12.11 16.57
N GLN A 80 7.89 12.57 17.82
CA GLN A 80 7.72 11.69 18.97
C GLN A 80 6.24 11.37 19.18
N ILE A 81 5.93 10.08 19.28
CA ILE A 81 4.60 9.59 19.62
C ILE A 81 4.37 9.83 21.12
N LYS A 82 3.70 10.95 21.44
CA LYS A 82 3.45 11.36 22.84
C LYS A 82 2.48 10.46 23.60
N HIS A 83 1.55 9.81 22.90
CA HIS A 83 0.51 8.97 23.49
C HIS A 83 0.60 7.55 22.92
N SER A 84 0.43 6.54 23.77
CA SER A 84 0.47 5.14 23.34
C SER A 84 -0.60 4.85 22.28
N PRO A 85 -0.23 4.22 21.14
CA PRO A 85 -1.18 3.90 20.08
C PRO A 85 -2.15 2.80 20.54
N ILE A 86 -3.38 2.87 20.04
CA ILE A 86 -4.42 1.87 20.31
C ILE A 86 -4.52 0.94 19.11
N PHE A 87 -4.33 -0.36 19.34
CA PHE A 87 -4.51 -1.39 18.33
C PHE A 87 -5.85 -2.11 18.56
N MET A 88 -6.74 -2.05 17.56
CA MET A 88 -7.98 -2.81 17.58
C MET A 88 -7.76 -4.16 16.90
N ILE A 89 -7.90 -5.24 17.68
CA ILE A 89 -7.81 -6.61 17.20
C ILE A 89 -9.14 -7.30 17.52
N GLY A 90 -9.70 -8.03 16.58
CA GLY A 90 -10.97 -8.73 16.77
C GLY A 90 -11.24 -9.73 15.67
N HIS A 91 -12.25 -10.58 15.89
CA HIS A 91 -12.66 -11.55 14.90
C HIS A 91 -13.42 -10.89 13.74
N TRP A 92 -13.46 -11.56 12.60
CA TRP A 92 -14.25 -11.11 11.45
C TRP A 92 -15.72 -10.99 11.87
N ARG A 93 -16.37 -9.85 11.54
CA ARG A 93 -17.74 -9.47 11.96
C ARG A 93 -17.94 -9.12 13.44
N SER A 94 -16.90 -8.95 14.25
CA SER A 94 -17.04 -8.45 15.64
C SER A 94 -17.37 -6.96 15.76
N GLY A 95 -17.67 -6.26 14.65
CA GLY A 95 -18.04 -4.83 14.69
C GLY A 95 -16.86 -3.88 14.96
N THR A 96 -15.62 -4.32 14.83
CA THR A 96 -14.42 -3.49 15.07
C THR A 96 -14.37 -2.24 14.16
N THR A 97 -14.96 -2.30 12.96
CA THR A 97 -15.12 -1.14 12.08
C THR A 97 -16.06 -0.09 12.67
N TYR A 98 -17.14 -0.50 13.32
CA TYR A 98 -18.07 0.44 13.96
C TYR A 98 -17.42 1.12 15.17
N LEU A 99 -16.68 0.35 15.97
CA LEU A 99 -15.88 0.90 17.07
C LEU A 99 -14.84 1.91 16.57
N HIS A 100 -14.12 1.58 15.49
CA HIS A 100 -13.17 2.50 14.86
C HIS A 100 -13.84 3.83 14.48
N ASN A 101 -15.02 3.78 13.84
CA ASN A 101 -15.76 4.98 13.42
C ASN A 101 -16.29 5.83 14.60
N LEU A 102 -16.57 5.22 15.75
CA LEU A 102 -16.90 5.98 16.96
C LEU A 102 -15.65 6.65 17.54
N MET A 103 -14.53 5.94 17.59
CA MET A 103 -13.28 6.49 18.09
C MET A 103 -12.76 7.67 17.25
N THR A 104 -12.95 7.64 15.93
CA THR A 104 -12.51 8.73 15.04
C THR A 104 -13.26 10.05 15.26
N GLN A 105 -14.44 10.03 15.91
CA GLN A 105 -15.19 11.25 16.22
C GLN A 105 -14.64 11.99 17.43
N ALA A 106 -13.88 11.31 18.30
CA ALA A 106 -13.32 11.95 19.47
C ALA A 106 -12.04 12.73 19.09
N PRO A 107 -11.95 14.05 19.36
CA PRO A 107 -10.83 14.89 18.91
C PRO A 107 -9.48 14.55 19.57
N ARG A 108 -9.49 13.70 20.60
CA ARG A 108 -8.30 13.18 21.28
C ARG A 108 -7.51 12.15 20.45
N PHE A 109 -8.12 11.57 19.42
CA PHE A 109 -7.51 10.49 18.65
C PHE A 109 -7.21 10.92 17.21
N GLY A 110 -5.97 10.69 16.78
CA GLY A 110 -5.63 10.67 15.36
C GLY A 110 -5.94 9.31 14.76
N TYR A 111 -6.51 9.28 13.56
CA TYR A 111 -6.81 8.05 12.83
C TYR A 111 -6.16 8.07 11.44
N PHE A 112 -6.01 6.89 10.86
CA PHE A 112 -5.49 6.74 9.51
C PHE A 112 -6.65 6.66 8.51
N SER A 113 -6.61 7.44 7.45
CA SER A 113 -7.56 7.30 6.35
C SER A 113 -7.15 6.18 5.41
N MET A 114 -8.12 5.58 4.71
CA MET A 114 -7.86 4.57 3.68
C MET A 114 -6.90 5.08 2.60
N TYR A 115 -6.98 6.37 2.26
CA TYR A 115 -6.04 6.99 1.31
C TYR A 115 -4.58 6.89 1.79
N GLN A 116 -4.35 7.19 3.06
CA GLN A 116 -3.01 7.15 3.64
C GLN A 116 -2.48 5.71 3.69
N ALA A 117 -3.36 4.73 3.93
CA ALA A 117 -3.00 3.31 3.92
C ALA A 117 -2.62 2.79 2.53
N ILE A 118 -3.33 3.25 1.49
CA ILE A 118 -3.09 2.84 0.10
C ILE A 118 -1.82 3.49 -0.47
N ALA A 119 -1.57 4.76 -0.16
CA ALA A 119 -0.46 5.52 -0.71
C ALA A 119 0.36 6.23 0.39
N PRO A 120 1.06 5.48 1.25
CA PRO A 120 1.77 6.07 2.39
C PRO A 120 2.89 7.02 1.96
N ASP A 121 3.58 6.73 0.83
CA ASP A 121 4.71 7.52 0.34
C ASP A 121 4.32 8.86 -0.33
N CYS A 122 3.02 9.11 -0.52
CA CYS A 122 2.48 10.36 -1.11
C CYS A 122 1.37 10.96 -0.24
N SER A 123 1.16 10.41 0.96
CA SER A 123 -0.01 10.70 1.77
C SER A 123 0.04 12.10 2.36
N LEU A 124 1.23 12.59 2.72
CA LEU A 124 1.42 13.87 3.40
C LEU A 124 1.35 15.06 2.44
N ILE A 125 1.86 14.89 1.22
CA ILE A 125 1.70 15.88 0.15
C ILE A 125 0.22 15.98 -0.26
N GLY A 126 -0.45 14.83 -0.41
CA GLY A 126 -1.86 14.77 -0.81
C GLY A 126 -2.84 15.22 0.28
N HIS A 127 -2.45 15.12 1.56
CA HIS A 127 -3.30 15.48 2.70
C HIS A 127 -3.72 16.96 2.71
N GLN A 128 -2.90 17.87 2.19
CA GLN A 128 -3.24 19.29 2.08
C GLN A 128 -4.44 19.53 1.15
N TRP A 129 -4.55 18.75 0.08
CA TRP A 129 -5.62 18.83 -0.92
C TRP A 129 -6.90 18.14 -0.44
N LEU A 130 -6.78 16.99 0.23
CA LEU A 130 -7.93 16.26 0.79
C LEU A 130 -8.63 17.02 1.91
N ARG A 131 -7.89 17.83 2.69
CA ARG A 131 -8.46 18.67 3.74
C ARG A 131 -9.40 19.77 3.21
N GLN A 132 -9.37 20.07 1.91
CA GLN A 132 -10.29 21.02 1.27
C GLN A 132 -11.60 20.37 0.78
N LEU A 133 -11.67 19.03 0.79
CA LEU A 133 -12.82 18.25 0.31
C LEU A 133 -13.62 17.58 1.45
N GLN A 134 -13.18 17.73 2.70
CA GLN A 134 -13.91 17.38 3.92
C GLN A 134 -14.46 18.64 4.59
#